data_AF-K2BGW4-F1
#
_entry.id   AF-K2BGW4-F1
#
_cell.length_a   1.000
_cell.length_b   1.000
_cell.length_c   1.000
_cell.angle_alpha   90.00
_cell.angle_beta   90.00
_cell.angle_gamma   90.00
#
_symmetry.space_group_name_H-M   'P 1'
#
loop_
_entity.id
_entity.type
_entity.pdbx_description
1 polymer ?
#
loop_
_entity_poly.entity_id
_entity_poly.type
_entity_poly.pdbx_seq_one_letter_code
_entity_poly.pdbx_strand_id
1 'polypeptide(L)' 'MFELSETNVQNAVIKVIGIGGGGGNAVEHMMAASIEGVEFICANTDAQALKNS' A
#
# COMPACT_ATOMS: atom_id res chain seq x y z
N MET A 1 -0.95 27.01 -33.76
CA MET A 1 -1.05 25.56 -33.46
C MET A 1 -1.13 25.47 -31.95
N PHE A 2 -2.26 24.99 -31.41
CA PHE A 2 -2.41 24.80 -29.97
C PHE A 2 -1.89 23.41 -29.62
N GLU A 3 -0.84 23.34 -28.80
CA GLU A 3 -0.45 22.10 -28.13
C GLU A 3 -1.37 21.92 -26.93
N LEU A 4 -2.10 20.81 -26.91
CA LEU A 4 -2.75 20.32 -25.70
C LEU A 4 -1.63 19.91 -24.74
N SER A 5 -1.34 20.79 -23.76
CA SER A 5 -0.50 20.42 -22.63
C SER A 5 -1.11 19.17 -21.98
N GLU A 6 -0.31 18.13 -21.89
CA GLU A 6 -0.64 16.82 -21.33
C GLU A 6 -1.59 16.96 -20.15
N THR A 7 -2.74 16.30 -20.23
CA THR A 7 -3.66 16.15 -19.10
C THR A 7 -2.82 15.73 -17.91
N ASN A 8 -2.72 16.59 -16.90
CA ASN A 8 -1.98 16.29 -15.68
C ASN A 8 -2.70 15.14 -14.97
N VAL A 9 -2.36 13.90 -15.33
CA VAL A 9 -2.91 12.70 -14.70
C VAL A 9 -2.30 12.64 -13.32
N GLN A 10 -2.93 13.32 -12.37
CA GLN A 10 -2.59 13.17 -10.97
C GLN A 10 -3.01 11.75 -10.55
N ASN A 11 -2.09 10.81 -10.70
CA ASN A 11 -2.27 9.47 -10.16
C ASN A 11 -2.48 9.58 -8.64
N ALA A 12 -3.57 8.98 -8.16
CA ALA A 12 -3.84 8.93 -6.73
C ALA A 12 -2.73 8.12 -6.04
N VAL A 13 -2.16 8.70 -4.99
CA VAL A 13 -1.21 7.97 -4.12
C VAL A 13 -2.03 7.18 -3.12
N ILE A 14 -2.08 5.86 -3.28
CA ILE A 14 -2.86 4.97 -2.42
C ILE A 14 -1.90 4.30 -1.43
N LYS A 15 -2.20 4.44 -0.14
CA LYS A 15 -1.48 3.76 0.95
C LYS A 15 -2.45 2.87 1.73
N VAL A 16 -2.04 1.63 1.97
CA VAL A 16 -2.82 0.65 2.75
C VAL A 16 -2.03 0.34 4.02
N ILE A 17 -2.66 0.57 5.17
CA ILE A 17 -2.02 0.41 6.47
C ILE A 17 -2.73 -0.70 7.26
N GLY A 18 -2.02 -1.81 7.51
CA GLY A 18 -2.47 -2.90 8.35
C GLY A 18 -2.10 -2.64 9.81
N ILE A 19 -3.09 -2.59 10.70
CA ILE A 19 -2.89 -2.37 12.14
C ILE A 19 -3.05 -3.68 12.93
N GLY A 20 -2.08 -4.00 13.79
CA GLY A 20 -2.09 -5.20 14.62
C GLY A 20 -1.87 -6.50 13.82
N GLY A 21 -1.98 -7.65 14.49
CA GLY A 21 -1.74 -8.94 13.84
C GLY A 21 -2.73 -9.27 12.71
N GLY A 22 -4.02 -9.02 12.92
CA GLY A 22 -5.04 -9.24 11.89
C GLY A 22 -4.88 -8.33 10.67
N GLY A 23 -4.52 -7.06 10.89
CA GLY A 23 -4.23 -6.13 9.81
C GLY A 23 -2.97 -6.49 9.03
N GLY A 24 -1.91 -6.91 9.73
CA GLY A 24 -0.68 -7.41 9.10
C GLY A 24 -0.93 -8.61 8.20
N ASN A 25 -1.67 -9.63 8.69
CA ASN A 25 -2.03 -10.81 7.90
C ASN A 25 -2.84 -10.44 6.64
N ALA A 26 -3.75 -9.46 6.74
CA ALA A 26 -4.53 -9.01 5.60
C ALA A 26 -3.66 -8.28 4.55
N VAL A 27 -2.74 -7.43 5.00
CA VAL A 27 -1.75 -6.77 4.12
C VAL A 27 -0.88 -7.80 3.44
N GLU A 28 -0.37 -8.80 4.15
CA GLU A 28 0.46 -9.85 3.57
C GLU A 28 -0.30 -10.67 2.51
N HIS A 29 -1.58 -10.98 2.76
CA HIS A 29 -2.44 -11.60 1.76
C HIS A 29 -2.63 -10.71 0.52
N MET A 30 -2.81 -9.40 0.69
CA MET A 30 -2.91 -8.43 -0.41
C MET A 30 -1.63 -8.35 -1.23
N MET A 31 -0.46 -8.40 -0.58
CA MET A 31 0.83 -8.46 -1.24
C MET A 31 1.00 -9.76 -2.04
N ALA A 32 0.63 -10.90 -1.45
CA ALA A 32 0.66 -12.19 -2.14
C ALA A 32 -0.29 -12.24 -3.36
N ALA A 33 -1.42 -11.53 -3.29
CA ALA A 33 -2.35 -11.35 -4.40
C ALA A 33 -1.86 -10.37 -5.49
N SER A 34 -0.67 -9.78 -5.33
CA SER A 34 -0.05 -8.85 -6.30
C SER A 34 -0.91 -7.63 -6.62
N ILE A 35 -1.52 -7.02 -5.60
CA ILE A 35 -2.24 -5.75 -5.77
C ILE A 35 -1.22 -4.64 -6.09
N GLU A 36 -1.36 -4.04 -7.27
CA GLU A 36 -0.48 -2.98 -7.77
C GLU A 36 -0.99 -1.56 -7.45
N GLY A 37 -0.10 -0.57 -7.56
CA GLY A 37 -0.46 0.85 -7.42
C GLY A 37 -0.72 1.30 -5.99
N VAL A 38 -0.36 0.48 -5.00
CA VAL A 38 -0.53 0.78 -3.57
C VAL A 38 0.78 0.60 -2.81
N GLU A 39 0.99 1.45 -1.80
CA GLU A 39 2.08 1.30 -0.83
C GLU A 39 1.53 0.61 0.43
N PHE A 40 2.10 -0.52 0.81
CA PHE A 40 1.70 -1.27 1.99
C PHE A 40 2.54 -0.89 3.20
N ILE A 41 1.89 -0.73 4.35
CA ILE A 41 2.53 -0.40 5.64
C ILE A 41 1.90 -1.29 6.72
N CYS A 42 2.73 -1.92 7.55
CA CYS A 42 2.28 -2.63 8.75
C CYS A 42 2.66 -1.85 10.00
N ALA A 43 1.71 -1.68 10.93
CA ALA A 43 1.96 -1.08 12.24
C ALA A 43 1.41 -1.97 13.34
N ASN A 44 2.28 -2.38 14.26
CA ASN A 44 1.91 -3.27 15.36
C ASN A 44 2.73 -2.91 16.60
N THR A 45 2.17 -3.17 17.78
CA THR A 45 2.91 -3.04 19.06
C THR A 45 3.82 -4.25 19.28
N ASP A 46 3.45 -5.40 18.72
CA ASP A 46 4.28 -6.59 18.72
C ASP A 46 5.40 -6.49 17.68
N ALA A 47 6.61 -6.22 18.16
CA ALA A 47 7.81 -6.12 17.33
C ALA A 47 8.24 -7.45 16.71
N GLN A 48 7.83 -8.60 17.25
CA GLN A 48 8.15 -9.90 16.65
C GLN A 48 7.34 -10.12 15.38
N ALA A 49 6.06 -9.74 15.41
CA ALA A 49 5.19 -9.79 14.23
C ALA A 49 5.74 -8.89 13.11
N LEU A 50 6.20 -7.67 13.43
CA LEU A 50 6.76 -6.74 12.44
C LEU A 50 8.09 -7.19 11.83
N LYS A 51 8.88 -8.01 12.53
CA LYS A 51 10.14 -8.56 11.97
C LYS A 51 9.90 -9.60 10.88
N ASN A 52 8.71 -10.19 10.87
CA ASN A 52 8.31 -11.21 9.91
C ASN A 52 7.42 -10.63 8.80
N SER A 53 7.22 -9.31 8.77
CA SER A 53 6.42 -8.57 7.77
C SER A 53 7.28 -7.95 6.67
#